data_AF-A0A4V5N6A0-F1
#
_entry.id   AF-A0A4V5N6A0-F1
#
_cell.length_a   1.000
_cell.length_b   1.000
_cell.length_c   1.000
_cell.angle_alpha   90.00
_cell.angle_beta   90.00
_cell.angle_gamma   90.00
#
_symmetry.space_group_name_H-M   'P 1'
#
loop_
_entity.id
_entity.type
_entity.pdbx_description
1 polymer ?
#
loop_
_entity_poly.entity_id
_entity_poly.type
_entity_poly.pdbx_seq_one_letter_code
_entity_poly.pdbx_strand_id
1 'polypeptide(L)'
;MAGGYFDVIKGNEGEIKTIAGPALVKGQQTQQRGVDSGTSTLSGTEKATLVRALAAREHNVVLMTGSTDYLSDGARTVAIRNGHAILGAVTGTGCTLGTTIAAFVAVHREDKLLAALTGILMYEIAAERAAERDDVRGPGTFVPAFLDELFAIRGEAARGADAWVKGAKVEVLEL
;
A
#
# COMPACT_ATOMS: atom_id res chain seq x y z
N MET A 1 5.13 19.44 -11.73
CA MET A 1 3.89 20.15 -11.35
C MET A 1 4.22 21.50 -10.73
N ALA A 2 3.48 22.57 -11.06
CA ALA A 2 3.68 23.91 -10.46
C ALA A 2 3.05 24.04 -9.05
N GLY A 3 2.46 22.97 -8.49
CA GLY A 3 1.67 22.98 -7.25
C GLY A 3 2.31 22.31 -6.03
N GLY A 4 3.58 21.93 -6.09
CA GLY A 4 4.30 21.27 -5.00
C GLY A 4 4.86 19.89 -5.36
N TYR A 5 5.62 19.31 -4.43
CA TYR A 5 6.24 18.00 -4.55
C TYR A 5 5.63 17.06 -3.51
N PHE A 6 5.28 15.84 -3.93
CA PHE A 6 4.82 14.78 -3.05
C PHE A 6 5.89 13.70 -2.92
N ASP A 7 6.24 13.32 -1.69
CA ASP A 7 7.15 12.21 -1.42
C ASP A 7 6.54 10.86 -1.85
N VAL A 8 5.24 10.68 -1.60
CA VAL A 8 4.49 9.45 -1.89
C VAL A 8 3.10 9.78 -2.44
N ILE A 9 2.69 9.10 -3.52
CA ILE A 9 1.31 9.05 -4.01
C ILE A 9 0.75 7.66 -3.73
N LYS A 10 -0.37 7.58 -3.00
CA LYS A 10 -1.08 6.32 -2.77
C LYS A 10 -2.50 6.41 -3.30
N GLY A 11 -2.94 5.36 -3.98
CA GLY A 11 -4.35 5.21 -4.36
C GLY A 11 -4.69 3.78 -4.72
N ASN A 12 -5.98 3.50 -4.88
CA ASN A 12 -6.43 2.27 -5.55
C ASN A 12 -6.20 2.35 -7.08
N GLU A 13 -6.48 1.27 -7.81
CA GLU A 13 -6.31 1.23 -9.27
C GLU A 13 -7.01 2.39 -9.99
N GLY A 14 -8.25 2.71 -9.61
CA GLY A 14 -9.03 3.79 -10.23
C GLY A 14 -8.38 5.16 -10.03
N GLU A 15 -7.98 5.47 -8.79
CA GLU A 15 -7.30 6.71 -8.43
C GLU A 15 -5.95 6.85 -9.14
N ILE A 16 -5.14 5.79 -9.16
CA ILE A 16 -3.85 5.79 -9.85
C ILE A 16 -4.03 5.92 -11.37
N LYS A 17 -5.06 5.33 -11.98
CA LYS A 17 -5.37 5.54 -13.40
C LYS A 17 -5.80 6.99 -13.69
N THR A 18 -6.57 7.60 -12.79
CA THR A 18 -6.98 9.01 -12.91
C THR A 18 -5.78 9.95 -12.88
N ILE A 19 -4.87 9.79 -11.91
CA ILE A 19 -3.60 10.56 -11.82
C ILE A 19 -2.67 10.19 -12.99
N ALA A 20 -2.69 8.91 -13.35
CA ALA A 20 -2.24 8.30 -14.59
C ALA A 20 -2.34 9.23 -15.80
N GLY A 21 -3.58 9.64 -16.02
CA GLY A 21 -3.99 10.34 -17.22
C GLY A 21 -3.83 9.47 -18.48
N PRO A 22 -4.36 9.95 -19.62
CA PRO A 22 -4.38 9.20 -20.87
C PRO A 22 -2.99 8.93 -21.45
N ALA A 23 -1.96 9.69 -21.02
CA ALA A 23 -0.59 9.51 -21.49
C ALA A 23 0.03 8.17 -21.03
N LEU A 24 -0.34 7.69 -19.83
CA LEU A 24 0.16 6.44 -19.26
C LEU A 24 -0.88 5.32 -19.31
N VAL A 25 -2.17 5.65 -19.45
CA VAL A 25 -3.26 4.69 -19.57
C VAL A 25 -3.71 4.60 -21.03
N LYS A 26 -3.19 3.62 -21.78
CA LYS A 26 -3.58 3.41 -23.19
C LYS A 26 -5.03 2.93 -23.29
N GLY A 27 -5.90 3.72 -23.93
CA GLY A 27 -7.20 3.27 -24.44
C GLY A 27 -8.32 3.01 -23.42
N GLN A 28 -8.13 3.32 -22.13
CA GLN A 28 -9.16 3.12 -21.10
C GLN A 28 -9.58 4.45 -20.47
N GLN A 29 -10.71 5.01 -20.94
CA GLN A 29 -11.44 6.07 -20.25
C GLN A 29 -11.90 5.52 -18.89
N THR A 30 -11.29 5.99 -17.80
CA THR A 30 -11.67 5.55 -16.44
C THR A 30 -12.65 6.56 -15.88
N GLN A 31 -13.94 6.20 -15.84
CA GLN A 31 -14.94 6.99 -15.11
C GLN A 31 -14.95 6.53 -13.65
N GLN A 32 -14.27 7.26 -12.78
CA GLN A 32 -14.24 6.96 -11.35
C GLN A 32 -15.60 7.27 -10.71
N ARG A 33 -16.29 6.28 -10.13
CA ARG A 33 -17.52 6.48 -9.35
C ARG A 33 -17.20 6.37 -7.86
N GLY A 34 -16.76 7.48 -7.26
CA GLY A 34 -16.48 7.56 -5.82
C GLY A 34 -15.14 6.91 -5.38
N VAL A 35 -15.03 6.61 -4.09
CA VAL A 35 -13.87 5.96 -3.45
C VAL A 35 -13.99 4.43 -3.42
N ASP A 36 -15.10 3.88 -3.91
CA ASP A 36 -15.32 2.44 -3.97
C ASP A 36 -14.34 1.80 -4.96
N SER A 37 -13.72 0.70 -4.51
CA SER A 37 -12.83 -0.10 -5.35
C SER A 37 -13.66 -0.82 -6.40
N GLY A 38 -13.75 -0.25 -7.61
CA GLY A 38 -14.32 -0.94 -8.77
C GLY A 38 -13.56 -2.23 -9.09
N THR A 39 -14.15 -3.09 -9.93
CA THR A 39 -13.48 -4.30 -10.41
C THR A 39 -12.16 -3.95 -11.10
N SER A 40 -11.07 -4.59 -10.65
CA SER A 40 -9.74 -4.47 -11.24
C SER A 40 -9.78 -4.79 -12.74
N THR A 41 -9.28 -3.88 -13.56
CA THR A 41 -9.28 -4.02 -15.02
C THR A 41 -7.91 -4.36 -15.59
N LEU A 42 -6.85 -4.12 -14.82
CA LEU A 42 -5.47 -4.37 -15.23
C LEU A 42 -4.96 -5.71 -14.68
N SER A 43 -4.12 -6.39 -15.46
CA SER A 43 -3.29 -7.50 -15.00
C SER A 43 -2.20 -7.02 -14.04
N GLY A 44 -1.56 -7.95 -13.32
CA GLY A 44 -0.49 -7.61 -12.38
C GLY A 44 0.69 -6.87 -13.04
N THR A 45 1.13 -7.35 -14.20
CA THR A 45 2.21 -6.70 -14.96
C THR A 45 1.82 -5.30 -15.43
N GLU A 46 0.57 -5.09 -15.87
CA GLU A 46 0.08 -3.77 -16.27
C GLU A 46 0.02 -2.80 -15.10
N LYS A 47 -0.41 -3.26 -13.91
CA LYS A 47 -0.38 -2.45 -12.67
C LYS A 47 1.04 -2.06 -12.30
N ALA A 48 1.96 -3.02 -12.28
CA ALA A 48 3.36 -2.79 -11.94
C ALA A 48 4.01 -1.79 -12.91
N THR A 49 3.76 -1.96 -14.22
CA THR A 49 4.24 -1.05 -15.26
C THR A 49 3.68 0.36 -15.08
N LEU A 50 2.37 0.48 -14.80
CA LEU A 50 1.70 1.77 -14.59
C LEU A 50 2.26 2.51 -13.37
N VAL A 51 2.42 1.81 -12.24
CA VAL A 51 2.97 2.37 -11.00
C VAL A 51 4.41 2.84 -11.22
N ARG A 52 5.26 2.02 -11.87
CA ARG A 52 6.64 2.39 -12.21
C ARG A 52 6.70 3.63 -13.11
N ALA A 53 5.89 3.65 -14.17
CA ALA A 53 5.87 4.77 -15.11
C ALA A 53 5.39 6.07 -14.45
N LEU A 54 4.38 5.99 -13.59
CA LEU A 54 3.90 7.17 -12.84
C LEU A 54 4.96 7.67 -11.85
N ALA A 55 5.58 6.76 -11.08
CA ALA A 55 6.63 7.11 -10.13
C ALA A 55 7.83 7.79 -10.81
N ALA A 56 8.26 7.26 -11.97
CA ALA A 56 9.32 7.86 -12.77
C ALA A 56 8.96 9.25 -13.31
N ARG A 57 7.69 9.44 -13.72
CA ARG A 57 7.20 10.73 -14.24
C ARG A 57 7.14 11.80 -13.15
N GLU A 58 6.70 11.44 -11.94
CA GLU A 58 6.50 12.39 -10.84
C GLU A 58 7.70 12.51 -9.90
N HIS A 59 8.75 11.70 -10.13
CA HIS A 59 9.96 11.64 -9.30
C HIS A 59 9.66 11.37 -7.81
N ASN A 60 8.75 10.44 -7.55
CA ASN A 60 8.28 10.09 -6.21
C ASN A 60 8.01 8.59 -6.05
N VAL A 61 7.58 8.19 -4.86
CA VAL A 61 7.09 6.83 -4.61
C VAL A 61 5.61 6.75 -4.94
N VAL A 62 5.18 5.72 -5.66
CA VAL A 62 3.78 5.45 -5.98
C VAL A 62 3.39 4.09 -5.43
N LEU A 63 2.27 4.04 -4.69
CA LEU A 63 1.63 2.83 -4.19
C LEU A 63 0.23 2.69 -4.82
N MET A 64 0.00 1.59 -5.53
CA MET A 64 -1.32 1.16 -5.96
C MET A 64 -1.81 0.03 -5.05
N THR A 65 -2.84 0.29 -4.25
CA THR A 65 -3.41 -0.71 -3.32
C THR A 65 -4.44 -1.62 -3.99
N GLY A 66 -4.52 -2.88 -3.57
CA GLY A 66 -5.50 -3.86 -4.05
C GLY A 66 -5.42 -5.19 -3.29
N SER A 67 -5.78 -6.30 -3.94
CA SER A 67 -5.48 -7.65 -3.41
C SER A 67 -4.00 -8.02 -3.50
N THR A 68 -3.27 -7.30 -4.34
CA THR A 68 -1.81 -7.26 -4.38
C THR A 68 -1.48 -5.80 -4.59
N ASP A 69 -0.64 -5.29 -3.70
CA ASP A 69 -0.18 -3.92 -3.70
C ASP A 69 1.06 -3.82 -4.61
N TYR A 70 1.16 -2.73 -5.37
CA TYR A 70 2.30 -2.45 -6.23
C TYR A 70 2.93 -1.13 -5.82
N LEU A 71 4.22 -1.16 -5.49
CA LEU A 71 4.98 -0.02 -4.99
C LEU A 71 6.20 0.22 -5.89
N SER A 72 6.43 1.47 -6.30
CA SER A 72 7.62 1.83 -7.09
C SER A 72 8.13 3.23 -6.78
N ASP A 73 9.43 3.46 -6.96
CA ASP A 73 10.08 4.78 -6.98
C ASP A 73 10.49 5.22 -8.40
N GLY A 74 10.01 4.48 -9.42
CA GLY A 74 10.33 4.71 -10.83
C GLY A 74 11.55 3.92 -11.33
N ALA A 75 12.40 3.43 -10.42
CA ALA A 75 13.54 2.58 -10.75
C ALA A 75 13.32 1.14 -10.28
N ARG A 76 12.92 0.98 -9.02
CA ARG A 76 12.61 -0.29 -8.35
C ARG A 76 11.10 -0.46 -8.28
N THR A 77 10.63 -1.69 -8.44
CA THR A 77 9.20 -2.02 -8.29
C THR A 77 9.05 -3.31 -7.50
N VAL A 78 8.11 -3.33 -6.56
CA VAL A 78 7.79 -4.50 -5.77
C VAL A 78 6.29 -4.78 -5.78
N ALA A 79 5.92 -6.05 -5.77
CA ALA A 79 4.58 -6.53 -5.47
C ALA A 79 4.52 -7.01 -4.01
N ILE A 80 3.47 -6.62 -3.30
CA ILE A 80 3.25 -6.94 -1.89
C ILE A 80 1.93 -7.71 -1.81
N ARG A 81 1.97 -8.93 -1.28
CA ARG A 81 0.82 -9.84 -1.19
C ARG A 81 0.35 -10.02 0.26
N ASN A 82 0.78 -9.10 1.14
CA ASN A 82 0.30 -9.09 2.50
C ASN A 82 -1.10 -8.47 2.60
N GLY A 83 -1.72 -8.64 3.76
CA GLY A 83 -2.99 -8.01 4.11
C GLY A 83 -4.14 -8.99 4.12
N HIS A 84 -5.33 -8.49 4.45
CA HIS A 84 -6.52 -9.30 4.57
C HIS A 84 -7.75 -8.57 4.02
N ALA A 85 -8.65 -9.30 3.35
CA ALA A 85 -9.84 -8.74 2.71
C ALA A 85 -10.75 -7.94 3.66
N ILE A 86 -10.73 -8.27 4.96
CA ILE A 86 -11.48 -7.57 6.00
C ILE A 86 -11.10 -6.09 6.15
N LEU A 87 -9.90 -5.67 5.73
CA LEU A 87 -9.51 -4.27 5.68
C LEU A 87 -10.44 -3.44 4.79
N GLY A 88 -10.93 -4.04 3.68
CA GLY A 88 -11.88 -3.40 2.77
C GLY A 88 -13.29 -3.26 3.36
N ALA A 89 -13.61 -3.97 4.44
CA ALA A 89 -14.88 -3.87 5.14
C ALA A 89 -14.86 -2.82 6.28
N VAL A 90 -13.73 -2.15 6.51
CA VAL A 90 -13.57 -1.10 7.51
C VAL A 90 -13.30 0.22 6.81
N THR A 91 -14.15 1.22 7.05
CA THR A 91 -13.96 2.55 6.49
C THR A 91 -12.66 3.20 7.00
N GLY A 92 -11.97 3.91 6.13
CA GLY A 92 -10.78 4.67 6.48
C GLY A 92 -9.46 3.88 6.54
N THR A 93 -9.47 2.56 6.33
CA THR A 93 -8.23 1.74 6.34
C THR A 93 -7.21 2.19 5.30
N GLY A 94 -7.68 2.56 4.10
CA GLY A 94 -6.83 3.14 3.07
C GLY A 94 -6.22 4.49 3.48
N CYS A 95 -6.97 5.33 4.22
CA CYS A 95 -6.47 6.61 4.70
C CYS A 95 -5.44 6.43 5.82
N THR A 96 -5.71 5.53 6.76
CA THR A 96 -4.78 5.22 7.88
C THR A 96 -3.50 4.55 7.40
N LEU A 97 -3.55 3.75 6.33
CA LEU A 97 -2.34 3.27 5.66
C LEU A 97 -1.49 4.43 5.12
N GLY A 98 -2.12 5.44 4.50
CA GLY A 98 -1.42 6.65 4.06
C GLY A 98 -0.73 7.39 5.20
N THR A 99 -1.42 7.58 6.33
CA THR A 99 -0.83 8.17 7.55
C THR A 99 0.33 7.34 8.10
N THR A 100 0.19 6.01 8.08
CA THR A 100 1.25 5.09 8.52
C THR A 100 2.49 5.26 7.65
N ILE A 101 2.34 5.22 6.32
CA ILE A 101 3.45 5.45 5.38
C ILE A 101 4.13 6.80 5.63
N ALA A 102 3.35 7.87 5.84
CA ALA A 102 3.90 9.19 6.13
C ALA A 102 4.77 9.20 7.39
N ALA A 103 4.39 8.48 8.45
CA ALA A 103 5.17 8.37 9.66
C ALA A 103 6.53 7.68 9.43
N PHE A 104 6.57 6.62 8.61
CA PHE A 104 7.82 5.94 8.26
C PHE A 104 8.72 6.80 7.36
N VAL A 105 8.15 7.45 6.33
CA VAL A 105 8.90 8.34 5.43
C VAL A 105 9.46 9.55 6.17
N ALA A 106 8.77 10.03 7.22
CA ALA A 106 9.26 11.16 8.01
C ALA A 106 10.59 10.87 8.72
N VAL A 107 10.85 9.61 9.10
CA VAL A 107 12.05 9.21 9.86
C VAL A 107 13.15 8.58 9.01
N HIS A 108 12.83 8.12 7.79
CA HIS A 108 13.79 7.51 6.85
C HIS A 108 13.64 8.17 5.47
N ARG A 109 14.26 9.35 5.31
CA ARG A 109 14.10 10.22 4.13
C ARG A 109 15.01 9.83 2.96
N GLU A 110 16.07 9.08 3.25
CA GLU A 110 17.11 8.64 2.31
C GLU A 110 16.62 7.56 1.35
N ASP A 111 15.76 6.65 1.81
CA ASP A 111 15.12 5.62 0.99
C ASP A 111 13.61 5.58 1.26
N LYS A 112 12.89 6.48 0.59
CA LYS A 112 11.43 6.63 0.73
C LYS A 112 10.68 5.36 0.30
N LEU A 113 11.22 4.58 -0.66
CA LEU A 113 10.61 3.32 -1.08
C LEU A 113 10.68 2.32 0.06
N LEU A 114 11.85 2.15 0.67
CA LEU A 114 12.03 1.24 1.80
C LEU A 114 11.22 1.68 3.02
N ALA A 115 11.14 2.98 3.29
CA ALA A 115 10.30 3.54 4.35
C ALA A 115 8.81 3.21 4.12
N ALA A 116 8.31 3.46 2.91
CA ALA A 116 6.93 3.16 2.54
C ALA A 116 6.65 1.65 2.61
N LEU A 117 7.53 0.82 2.06
CA LEU A 117 7.43 -0.64 2.12
C LEU A 117 7.34 -1.14 3.57
N THR A 118 8.19 -0.61 4.45
CA THR A 118 8.18 -1.01 5.87
C THR A 118 6.86 -0.67 6.55
N GLY A 119 6.32 0.52 6.29
CA GLY A 119 5.02 0.95 6.80
C GLY A 119 3.86 0.09 6.30
N ILE A 120 3.87 -0.26 5.01
CA ILE A 120 2.88 -1.17 4.40
C ILE A 120 2.97 -2.55 5.06
N LEU A 121 4.17 -3.13 5.15
CA LEU A 121 4.36 -4.45 5.74
C LEU A 121 3.91 -4.52 7.20
N MET A 122 4.29 -3.55 8.02
CA MET A 122 3.82 -3.50 9.41
C MET A 122 2.29 -3.46 9.48
N TYR A 123 1.66 -2.65 8.63
CA TYR A 123 0.21 -2.48 8.59
C TYR A 123 -0.50 -3.75 8.12
N GLU A 124 -0.03 -4.35 7.04
CA GLU A 124 -0.67 -5.50 6.42
C GLU A 124 -0.42 -6.81 7.18
N ILE A 125 0.78 -7.00 7.75
CA ILE A 125 1.07 -8.15 8.62
C ILE A 125 0.27 -8.07 9.91
N ALA A 126 0.10 -6.88 10.50
CA ALA A 126 -0.79 -6.71 11.65
C ALA A 126 -2.24 -7.07 11.29
N ALA A 127 -2.71 -6.72 10.09
CA ALA A 127 -4.04 -7.07 9.63
C ALA A 127 -4.22 -8.59 9.44
N GLU A 128 -3.20 -9.29 8.91
CA GLU A 128 -3.21 -10.75 8.81
C GLU A 128 -3.28 -11.40 10.19
N ARG A 129 -2.37 -11.03 11.11
CA ARG A 129 -2.37 -11.55 12.49
C ARG A 129 -3.70 -11.33 13.18
N ALA A 130 -4.29 -10.14 13.03
CA ALA A 130 -5.56 -9.80 13.64
C ALA A 130 -6.70 -10.63 13.05
N ALA A 131 -6.71 -10.86 11.74
CA ALA A 131 -7.72 -11.68 11.08
C ALA A 131 -7.67 -13.16 11.50
N GLU A 132 -6.49 -13.65 11.88
CA GLU A 132 -6.29 -15.03 12.37
C GLU A 132 -6.68 -15.22 13.85
N ARG A 133 -6.92 -14.14 14.61
CA ARG A 133 -7.28 -14.26 16.03
C ARG A 133 -8.67 -14.86 16.21
N ASP A 134 -8.78 -15.77 17.19
CA ASP A 134 -10.02 -16.48 17.51
C ASP A 134 -11.15 -15.58 18.00
N ASP A 135 -10.86 -14.38 18.52
CA ASP A 135 -11.85 -13.41 18.99
C ASP A 135 -12.39 -12.50 17.86
N VAL A 136 -11.84 -12.59 16.65
CA VAL A 136 -12.30 -11.82 15.50
C VAL A 136 -13.43 -12.57 14.77
N ARG A 137 -14.60 -11.93 14.72
CA ARG A 137 -15.85 -12.43 14.11
C ARG A 137 -16.39 -11.56 12.98
N GLY A 138 -15.75 -10.42 12.72
CA GLY A 138 -16.13 -9.46 11.69
C GLY A 138 -15.48 -8.09 11.92
N PRO A 139 -15.83 -7.07 11.10
CA PRO A 139 -15.17 -5.76 11.13
C PRO A 139 -15.18 -5.09 12.51
N GLY A 140 -16.28 -5.23 13.27
CA GLY A 140 -16.42 -4.61 14.59
C GLY A 140 -15.44 -5.17 15.64
N THR A 141 -15.14 -6.47 15.58
CA THR A 141 -14.12 -7.12 16.45
C THR A 141 -12.72 -7.05 15.87
N PHE A 142 -12.60 -6.89 14.54
CA PHE A 142 -11.33 -6.81 13.85
C PHE A 142 -10.57 -5.52 14.18
N VAL A 143 -11.24 -4.35 14.21
CA VAL A 143 -10.54 -3.07 14.43
C VAL A 143 -9.77 -3.05 15.76
N PRO A 144 -10.35 -3.44 16.91
CA PRO A 144 -9.58 -3.54 18.15
C PRO A 144 -8.40 -4.51 18.06
N ALA A 145 -8.62 -5.72 17.53
CA ALA A 145 -7.57 -6.72 17.35
C ALA A 145 -6.43 -6.23 16.43
N PHE A 146 -6.78 -5.51 15.36
CA PHE A 146 -5.83 -4.90 14.43
C PHE A 146 -4.96 -3.84 15.11
N LEU A 147 -5.54 -3.00 15.97
CA LEU A 147 -4.79 -2.03 16.76
C LEU A 147 -3.84 -2.71 17.76
N ASP A 148 -4.27 -3.80 18.39
CA ASP A 148 -3.42 -4.60 19.29
C ASP A 148 -2.21 -5.19 18.54
N GLU A 149 -2.43 -5.74 17.33
CA GLU A 149 -1.35 -6.31 16.52
C GLU A 149 -0.36 -5.25 16.01
N LEU A 150 -0.86 -4.06 15.64
CA LEU A 150 0.01 -2.91 15.34
C LEU A 150 0.88 -2.54 16.55
N PHE A 151 0.29 -2.52 17.76
CA PHE A 151 1.02 -2.25 18.99
C PHE A 151 2.07 -3.34 19.28
N ALA A 152 1.71 -4.61 19.11
CA ALA A 152 2.61 -5.74 19.32
C ALA A 152 3.82 -5.70 18.37
N ILE A 153 3.59 -5.55 17.06
CA ILE A 153 4.66 -5.46 16.05
C ILE A 153 5.57 -4.25 16.32
N ARG A 154 5.00 -3.09 16.64
CA ARG A 154 5.79 -1.92 17.05
C ARG A 154 6.72 -2.25 18.23
N GLY A 155 6.18 -2.95 19.24
CA GLY A 155 6.94 -3.37 20.40
C GLY A 155 8.05 -4.36 20.07
N GLU A 156 7.81 -5.32 19.18
CA GLU A 156 8.82 -6.24 18.64
C GLU A 156 9.95 -5.47 17.95
N ALA A 157 9.61 -4.59 17.00
CA ALA A 157 10.56 -3.79 16.25
C ALA A 157 11.41 -2.88 17.16
N ALA A 158 10.79 -2.24 18.16
CA ALA A 158 11.50 -1.37 19.11
C ALA A 158 12.53 -2.12 19.98
N ARG A 159 12.36 -3.43 20.16
CA ARG A 159 13.31 -4.31 20.86
C ARG A 159 14.38 -4.90 19.93
N GLY A 160 14.38 -4.52 18.65
CA GLY A 160 15.26 -5.08 17.63
C GLY A 160 14.87 -6.49 17.19
N ALA A 161 13.66 -6.96 17.52
CA ALA A 161 13.17 -8.24 17.03
C ALA A 161 12.64 -8.08 15.60
N ASP A 162 13.10 -8.95 14.71
CA ASP A 162 12.77 -8.97 13.28
C ASP A 162 11.82 -10.13 12.91
N ALA A 163 11.34 -10.88 13.91
CA ALA A 163 10.50 -12.06 13.69
C ALA A 163 9.23 -11.76 12.87
N TRP A 164 8.62 -10.59 13.07
CA TRP A 164 7.46 -10.14 12.29
C TRP A 164 7.77 -9.96 10.80
N VAL A 165 9.00 -9.61 10.43
CA VAL A 165 9.42 -9.43 9.02
C VAL A 165 9.36 -10.75 8.25
N LYS A 166 9.42 -11.90 8.94
CA LYS A 166 9.24 -13.23 8.30
C LYS A 166 7.86 -13.42 7.68
N GLY A 167 6.87 -12.62 8.08
CA GLY A 167 5.55 -12.59 7.47
C GLY A 167 5.50 -11.85 6.14
N ALA A 168 6.58 -11.18 5.71
CA ALA A 168 6.59 -10.39 4.50
C ALA A 168 6.47 -11.26 3.23
N LYS A 169 5.51 -10.91 2.38
CA LYS A 169 5.20 -11.55 1.09
C LYS A 169 5.50 -10.56 -0.03
N VAL A 170 6.80 -10.25 -0.21
CA VAL A 170 7.28 -9.25 -1.16
C VAL A 170 8.02 -9.91 -2.32
N GLU A 171 7.73 -9.46 -3.53
CA GLU A 171 8.36 -9.89 -4.77
C GLU A 171 8.94 -8.67 -5.49
N VAL A 172 10.25 -8.67 -5.77
CA VAL A 172 10.88 -7.64 -6.61
C VAL A 172 10.60 -7.95 -8.07
N LEU A 173 10.13 -6.96 -8.83
CA LEU A 173 9.75 -7.13 -10.22
C LEU A 173 10.83 -6.55 -11.15
N GLU A 174 11.22 -7.33 -12.15
CA GLU A 174 12.10 -6.91 -13.25
C GLU A 174 11.20 -6.42 -14.41
N LEU A 175 11.15 -5.11 -14.66
CA LEU A 175 10.24 -4.43 -15.59
C LEU A 175 10.97 -3.54 -16.61
#